data_AF-A0A0S7BBI9-F1
#
_entry.id   AF-A0A0S7BBI9-F1
#
_cell.length_a   1.000
_cell.length_b   1.000
_cell.length_c   1.000
_cell.angle_alpha   90.00
_cell.angle_beta   90.00
_cell.angle_gamma   90.00
#
_symmetry.space_group_name_H-M   'P 1'
#
loop_
_entity.id
_entity.type
_entity.pdbx_description
1 polymer ?
#
loop_
_entity_poly.entity_id
_entity_poly.type
_entity_poly.pdbx_seq_one_letter_code
_entity_poly.pdbx_strand_id
1 'polypeptide(L)' 'MTLAQAIDIHSTVQNYDLADANRALIDLKHSRFNGEAVLRIS' A
#
# COMPACT_ATOMS: atom_id res chain seq x y z
N MET A 1 -24.73 -22.39 -4.20
CA MET A 1 -24.19 -21.33 -5.08
C MET A 1 -23.54 -20.28 -4.19
N THR A 2 -22.21 -20.30 -4.08
CA THR A 2 -21.42 -19.36 -3.29
C THR A 2 -20.90 -18.25 -4.21
N LEU A 3 -21.62 -17.13 -4.27
CA LEU A 3 -21.34 -15.99 -5.17
C LEU A 3 -20.29 -14.99 -4.60
N ALA A 4 -19.73 -15.24 -3.41
CA ALA A 4 -18.92 -14.26 -2.69
C ALA A 4 -17.40 -14.36 -2.91
N GLN A 5 -16.89 -15.35 -3.65
CA GLN A 5 -15.44 -15.61 -3.72
C GLN A 5 -14.73 -14.88 -4.88
N ALA A 6 -15.44 -14.09 -5.68
CA ALA A 6 -14.91 -13.50 -6.91
C ALA A 6 -15.06 -11.97 -6.98
N ILE A 7 -15.00 -11.27 -5.84
CA ILE A 7 -14.81 -9.82 -5.86
C ILE A 7 -13.32 -9.58 -5.60
N ASP A 8 -12.61 -9.23 -6.66
CA ASP A 8 -11.17 -8.96 -6.64
C ASP A 8 -10.93 -7.55 -6.05
N ILE A 9 -11.09 -7.43 -4.73
CA ILE A 9 -10.89 -6.18 -4.00
C ILE A 9 -9.38 -5.98 -3.83
N HIS A 10 -8.79 -5.17 -4.71
CA HIS A 10 -7.40 -4.72 -4.56
C HIS A 10 -7.36 -3.37 -3.84
N SER A 11 -6.63 -3.33 -2.73
CA SER A 11 -6.21 -2.06 -2.12
C SER A 11 -5.19 -1.39 -3.04
N THR A 12 -5.23 -0.06 -3.16
CA THR A 12 -4.18 0.67 -3.87
C THR A 12 -2.89 0.59 -3.07
N VAL A 13 -1.90 -0.12 -3.61
CA VAL A 13 -0.60 -0.33 -2.95
C VAL A 13 0.45 0.61 -3.56
N GLN A 14 1.15 1.34 -2.70
CA GLN A 14 2.34 2.08 -3.07
C GLN A 14 3.58 1.44 -2.43
N ASN A 15 4.48 0.96 -3.29
CA ASN A 15 5.72 0.33 -2.86
C ASN A 15 6.81 1.38 -2.63
N TYR A 16 7.54 1.22 -1.53
CA TYR A 16 8.74 1.99 -1.19
C TYR A 16 9.88 1.01 -0.96
N ASP A 17 11.10 1.34 -1.41
CA ASP A 17 12.28 0.59 -1.00
C ASP A 17 12.54 0.83 0.50
N LEU A 18 13.12 -0.16 1.19
CA LEU A 18 13.39 -0.05 2.63
C LEU A 18 14.24 1.18 2.99
N ALA A 19 15.18 1.55 2.10
CA ALA A 19 16.03 2.74 2.28
C ALA A 19 15.22 4.05 2.34
N ASP A 20 14.01 4.06 1.77
CA ASP A 20 13.12 5.22 1.68
C ASP A 20 12.02 5.22 2.77
N ALA A 21 12.17 4.45 3.84
CA ALA A 21 11.16 4.36 4.91
C ALA A 21 10.75 5.74 5.48
N ASN A 22 11.70 6.67 5.66
CA ASN A 22 11.40 8.01 6.13
C ASN A 22 10.53 8.81 5.14
N ARG A 23 10.74 8.60 3.84
CA ARG A 23 9.90 9.22 2.81
C ARG A 23 8.47 8.68 2.87
N ALA A 24 8.32 7.36 3.05
CA ALA A 24 6.99 6.75 3.22
C ALA A 24 6.24 7.34 4.43
N LEU A 25 6.93 7.61 5.55
CA LEU A 25 6.35 8.24 6.73
C LEU A 25 5.94 9.70 6.48
N ILE A 26 6.74 10.46 5.75
CA ILE A 26 6.38 11.83 5.35
C ILE A 26 5.15 11.81 4.45
N ASP A 27 5.11 10.90 3.48
CA ASP A 27 4.00 10.78 2.54
C ASP A 27 2.72 10.34 3.26
N LEU A 28 2.81 9.49 4.30
CA LEU A 28 1.70 9.16 5.20
C LEU A 28 1.22 10.38 5.98
N LYS A 29 2.12 11.14 6.60
CA LYS A 29 1.79 12.34 7.37
C LYS A 29 1.02 13.36 6.53
N HIS A 30 1.34 13.46 5.25
CA HIS A 30 0.73 14.40 4.32
C HIS A 30 -0.38 13.79 3.46
N SER A 31 -0.83 12.56 3.75
CA SER A 31 -1.87 11.84 3.01
C SER A 31 -1.64 11.80 1.49
N ARG A 32 -0.39 11.57 1.09
CA ARG A 32 0.04 11.60 -0.33
C ARG A 32 -0.21 10.29 -1.09
N PHE A 33 -0.72 9.27 -0.42
CA PHE A 33 -1.14 8.02 -1.03
C PHE A 33 -2.48 7.58 -0.45
N ASN A 34 -3.22 6.83 -1.26
CA ASN A 34 -4.47 6.19 -0.84
C ASN A 34 -4.20 4.70 -0.63
N GLY A 35 -4.81 4.11 0.39
CA GLY A 35 -4.60 2.70 0.71
C GLY A 35 -3.31 2.47 1.50
N GLU A 36 -2.44 1.62 0.99
CA GLU A 36 -1.35 1.03 1.76
C GLU A 36 0.02 1.44 1.22
N ALA A 37 0.91 1.86 2.12
CA ALA A 37 2.34 1.98 1.84
C ALA A 37 3.05 0.69 2.28
N VAL A 38 3.73 0.03 1.35
CA VAL A 38 4.44 -1.23 1.58
C VAL A 38 5.94 -1.02 1.42
N LEU A 39 6.71 -1.38 2.44
CA LEU A 39 8.17 -1.38 2.38
C LEU A 39 8.66 -2.73 1.84
N ARG A 40 9.37 -2.70 0.72
CA ARG A 40 9.94 -3.89 0.11
C ARG A 40 11.31 -4.18 0.70
N ILE A 41 11.48 -5.41 1.19
CA ILE A 41 12.77 -5.95 1.62
C ILE A 41 13.26 -6.88 0.50
N SER A 42 14.48 -6.65 0.03
CA SER A 42 15.17 -7.44 -1.01
C SER A 42 16.50 -7.95 -0.52
#